data_AF-A0A3D5E1Y5-F1
#
_entry.id   AF-A0A3D5E1Y5-F1
#
_cell.length_a   1.000
_cell.length_b   1.000
_cell.length_c   1.000
_cell.angle_alpha   90.00
_cell.angle_beta   90.00
_cell.angle_gamma   90.00
#
_symmetry.space_group_name_H-M   'P 1'
#
loop_
_entity.id
_entity.type
_entity.pdbx_description
1 polymer ?
#
loop_
_entity_poly.entity_id
_entity_poly.type
_entity_poly.pdbx_seq_one_letter_code
_entity_poly.pdbx_strand_id
1 'polypeptide(L)'
;MAGLAGGGQGHGPAPAAASLARVTVNAAGRLAHTGAAHAGTTHTRAAQTAGNGLAAPSAPAVRRPGAGKAVHHTPWHPVLGLDSMQGVGPSALTHTGVHFEARYIAPGNPKSLTRGELATLQRYGTRVVAIWEQGAMDMLGGYQAGRSAAQQAQQGLNSLGIPHAAMYFCADFDASAAQQGAINGYLRGAASVVGLHRTGLYGGYWAIKRAFDAHLIQYGWQTYAWSGGRWDPRAALRQYSVNQYRGGVPVDLNLAVHRNYGAIYPAVHHAQPQHAHPGQLQSPAQSGLVQASGGQASSGPTSPSPTGSGLTG
;
A
#
# COMPACT_ATOMS: atom_id res chain seq x y z
N MET A 1 -20.09 16.65 -48.77
CA MET A 1 -21.36 15.89 -48.85
C MET A 1 -21.19 14.62 -48.04
N ALA A 2 -22.14 14.31 -47.14
CA ALA A 2 -22.47 13.05 -46.43
C ALA A 2 -21.41 11.91 -46.26
N GLY A 3 -21.41 11.14 -45.16
CA GLY A 3 -22.36 11.06 -44.04
C GLY A 3 -21.97 9.95 -43.04
N LEU A 4 -22.68 9.87 -41.91
CA LEU A 4 -22.32 9.07 -40.72
C LEU A 4 -22.97 7.66 -40.71
N ALA A 5 -22.24 6.69 -40.12
CA ALA A 5 -22.79 5.64 -39.24
C ALA A 5 -21.61 4.98 -38.47
N GLY A 6 -21.69 4.61 -37.19
CA GLY A 6 -22.84 4.60 -36.29
C GLY A 6 -23.02 3.26 -35.56
N GLY A 7 -21.96 2.64 -35.05
CA GLY A 7 -22.00 1.32 -34.43
C GLY A 7 -21.92 1.35 -32.89
N GLY A 8 -23.07 1.28 -32.22
CA GLY A 8 -23.14 1.17 -30.76
C GLY A 8 -22.91 -0.26 -30.27
N GLN A 9 -22.04 -0.43 -29.27
CA GLN A 9 -21.93 -1.67 -28.48
C GLN A 9 -22.75 -1.50 -27.20
N GLY A 10 -23.71 -2.40 -26.97
CA GLY A 10 -24.66 -2.28 -25.88
C GLY A 10 -24.04 -2.52 -24.50
N HIS A 11 -24.28 -1.60 -23.56
CA HIS A 11 -24.05 -1.87 -22.15
C HIS A 11 -25.07 -2.91 -21.65
N GLY A 12 -24.59 -4.10 -21.28
CA GLY A 12 -25.39 -5.04 -20.50
C GLY A 12 -25.72 -4.44 -19.12
N PRO A 13 -26.90 -4.73 -18.54
CA PRO A 13 -27.31 -4.14 -17.26
C PRO A 13 -26.39 -4.62 -16.13
N ALA A 14 -26.01 -3.69 -15.24
CA ALA A 14 -25.27 -4.01 -14.03
C ALA A 14 -26.10 -4.94 -13.12
N PRO A 15 -25.49 -5.99 -12.53
CA PRO A 15 -26.20 -6.84 -11.58
C PRO A 15 -26.61 -6.05 -10.34
N ALA A 16 -27.82 -6.31 -9.86
CA ALA A 16 -28.45 -5.54 -8.79
C ALA A 16 -27.61 -5.53 -7.50
N ALA A 17 -27.52 -4.36 -6.86
CA ALA A 17 -26.87 -4.20 -5.56
C ALA A 17 -27.62 -5.00 -4.49
N ALA A 18 -27.02 -6.10 -4.04
CA ALA A 18 -27.52 -6.87 -2.90
C ALA A 18 -27.45 -5.99 -1.64
N SER A 19 -28.61 -5.71 -1.04
CA SER A 19 -28.69 -4.98 0.22
C SER A 19 -28.02 -5.78 1.34
N LEU A 20 -26.85 -5.32 1.78
CA LEU A 20 -26.13 -5.93 2.90
C LEU A 20 -26.40 -5.16 4.19
N ALA A 21 -26.96 -5.88 5.16
CA ALA A 21 -27.16 -5.38 6.51
C ALA A 21 -25.84 -4.89 7.12
N ARG A 22 -25.90 -3.81 7.91
CA ARG A 22 -24.74 -3.25 8.61
C ARG A 22 -24.12 -4.30 9.54
N VAL A 23 -22.98 -4.86 9.15
CA VAL A 23 -22.16 -5.69 10.03
C VAL A 23 -21.42 -4.78 11.01
N THR A 24 -21.97 -4.65 12.21
CA THR A 24 -21.30 -3.95 13.32
C THR A 24 -20.26 -4.89 13.94
N VAL A 25 -18.97 -4.58 13.76
CA VAL A 25 -17.88 -5.34 14.40
C VAL A 25 -17.73 -4.83 15.83
N ASN A 26 -17.90 -5.68 16.85
CA ASN A 26 -17.61 -5.30 18.23
C ASN A 26 -16.10 -5.39 18.53
N ALA A 27 -15.64 -4.63 19.53
CA ALA A 27 -14.21 -4.38 19.79
C ALA A 27 -13.40 -5.59 20.31
N ALA A 28 -13.93 -6.81 20.22
CA ALA A 28 -13.31 -8.04 20.73
C ALA A 28 -12.99 -9.10 19.65
N GLY A 29 -13.37 -8.86 18.38
CA GLY A 29 -12.86 -9.63 17.23
C GLY A 29 -13.12 -11.14 17.25
N ARG A 30 -14.20 -11.61 17.92
CA ARG A 30 -14.47 -13.03 18.09
C ARG A 30 -15.76 -13.45 17.38
N LEU A 31 -15.65 -14.37 16.43
CA LEU A 31 -16.79 -15.02 15.78
C LEU A 31 -17.49 -15.94 16.79
N ALA A 32 -18.78 -15.71 17.03
CA ALA A 32 -19.62 -16.61 17.81
C ALA A 32 -20.23 -17.68 16.89
N HIS A 33 -19.74 -18.91 16.99
CA HIS A 33 -20.42 -20.08 16.43
C HIS A 33 -21.08 -20.85 17.58
N THR A 34 -22.40 -21.03 17.50
CA THR A 34 -23.18 -21.87 18.40
C THR A 34 -22.90 -23.35 18.09
N GLY A 35 -22.01 -23.98 18.85
CA GLY A 35 -21.76 -25.42 18.75
C GLY A 35 -22.82 -26.23 19.50
N ALA A 36 -23.44 -27.19 18.81
CA ALA A 36 -24.26 -28.21 19.46
C ALA A 36 -23.34 -29.24 20.14
N ALA A 37 -23.64 -29.59 21.38
CA ALA A 37 -22.87 -30.57 22.14
C ALA A 37 -23.30 -32.00 21.79
N HIS A 38 -22.34 -32.93 21.72
CA HIS A 38 -22.60 -34.36 21.78
C HIS A 38 -21.70 -34.98 22.86
N ALA A 39 -22.32 -35.70 23.80
CA ALA A 39 -21.63 -36.34 24.90
C ALA A 39 -20.93 -37.65 24.46
N GLY A 40 -19.79 -37.97 25.09
CA GLY A 40 -18.97 -39.14 24.78
C GLY A 40 -18.14 -39.60 25.98
N THR A 41 -18.76 -40.43 26.82
CA THR A 41 -18.25 -41.39 27.82
C THR A 41 -16.79 -41.27 28.31
N THR A 42 -16.66 -41.04 29.62
CA THR A 42 -15.42 -41.24 30.40
C THR A 42 -15.09 -42.72 30.60
N HIS A 43 -13.82 -43.09 30.46
CA HIS A 43 -13.26 -44.32 31.05
C HIS A 43 -12.18 -43.97 32.08
N THR A 44 -12.42 -44.38 33.33
CA THR A 44 -11.46 -44.31 34.43
C THR A 44 -10.61 -45.58 34.49
N ARG A 45 -9.31 -45.43 34.75
CA ARG A 45 -8.56 -46.46 35.47
C ARG A 45 -7.43 -45.84 36.30
N ALA A 46 -7.48 -46.07 37.60
CA ALA A 46 -6.39 -45.76 38.52
C ALA A 46 -5.49 -46.99 38.70
N ALA A 47 -4.21 -46.76 38.96
CA ALA A 47 -3.36 -47.66 39.75
C ALA A 47 -2.21 -46.85 40.36
N GLN A 48 -2.00 -47.02 41.66
CA GLN A 48 -0.87 -46.47 42.41
C GLN A 48 0.23 -47.52 42.51
N THR A 49 1.49 -47.10 42.65
CA THR A 49 2.47 -47.77 43.53
C THR A 49 3.55 -46.78 43.95
N ALA A 50 3.86 -46.76 45.25
CA ALA A 50 5.05 -46.10 45.80
C ALA A 50 6.17 -47.13 45.98
N GLY A 51 7.44 -46.69 45.95
CA GLY A 51 8.60 -47.57 46.13
C GLY A 51 9.88 -46.80 46.42
N ASN A 52 10.51 -47.09 47.56
CA ASN A 52 11.62 -46.33 48.15
C ASN A 52 12.91 -46.25 47.31
N GLY A 53 13.46 -45.03 47.26
CA GLY A 53 14.84 -44.66 47.62
C GLY A 53 16.04 -45.54 47.24
N LEU A 54 17.00 -44.92 46.53
CA LEU A 54 18.43 -44.88 46.88
C LEU A 54 19.06 -43.64 46.22
N ALA A 55 19.95 -42.93 46.92
CA ALA A 55 20.49 -41.65 46.45
C ALA A 55 21.67 -41.84 45.49
N ALA A 56 21.61 -41.19 44.32
CA ALA A 56 22.72 -41.10 43.36
C ALA A 56 23.50 -39.79 43.55
N PRO A 57 24.82 -39.75 43.29
CA PRO A 57 25.65 -38.57 43.51
C PRO A 57 25.33 -37.44 42.49
N SER A 58 25.37 -36.21 42.98
CA SER A 58 25.01 -34.99 42.23
C SER A 58 25.93 -34.73 41.03
N ALA A 59 25.36 -34.73 39.83
CA ALA A 59 26.04 -34.21 38.64
C ALA A 59 26.24 -32.67 38.73
N PRO A 60 27.32 -32.11 38.13
CA PRO A 60 27.58 -30.68 38.20
C PRO A 60 26.48 -29.87 37.49
N ALA A 61 26.12 -28.72 38.08
CA ALA A 61 25.00 -27.91 37.62
C ALA A 61 25.24 -27.34 36.21
N VAL A 62 24.54 -27.89 35.21
CA VAL A 62 24.46 -27.29 33.87
C VAL A 62 23.75 -25.95 34.01
N ARG A 63 24.52 -24.86 33.87
CA ARG A 63 24.02 -23.48 33.91
C ARG A 63 23.03 -23.27 32.76
N ARG A 64 21.73 -23.37 33.07
CA ARG A 64 20.63 -23.12 32.13
C ARG A 64 20.82 -21.71 31.52
N PRO A 65 20.75 -21.56 30.18
CA PRO A 65 20.67 -20.23 29.58
C PRO A 65 19.51 -19.47 30.21
N GLY A 66 19.76 -18.23 30.64
CA GLY A 66 18.71 -17.41 31.26
C GLY A 66 17.51 -17.29 30.33
N ALA A 67 16.30 -17.39 30.88
CA ALA A 67 15.07 -17.22 30.12
C ALA A 67 15.12 -15.84 29.42
N GLY A 68 15.26 -15.85 28.09
CA GLY A 68 15.21 -14.63 27.30
C GLY A 68 13.88 -13.93 27.58
N LYS A 69 13.91 -12.61 27.83
CA LYS A 69 12.69 -11.83 28.08
C LYS A 69 11.70 -12.12 26.94
N ALA A 70 10.50 -12.58 27.30
CA ALA A 70 9.45 -12.81 26.32
C ALA A 70 9.20 -11.50 25.56
N VAL A 71 9.47 -11.51 24.25
CA VAL A 71 9.15 -10.37 23.39
C VAL A 71 7.64 -10.31 23.31
N HIS A 72 7.04 -9.28 23.91
CA HIS A 72 5.60 -9.07 23.82
C HIS A 72 5.24 -8.73 22.36
N HIS A 73 4.83 -9.75 21.61
CA HIS A 73 4.32 -9.60 20.26
C HIS A 73 2.93 -8.93 20.33
N THR A 74 2.88 -7.59 20.30
CA THR A 74 1.61 -6.87 20.22
C THR A 74 0.83 -7.36 18.99
N PRO A 75 -0.42 -7.85 19.17
CA PRO A 75 -1.25 -8.31 18.06
C PRO A 75 -1.34 -7.26 16.95
N TRP A 76 -1.26 -7.70 15.69
CA TRP A 76 -1.51 -6.81 14.57
C TRP A 76 -3.01 -6.62 14.39
N HIS A 77 -3.46 -5.38 14.47
CA HIS A 77 -4.82 -5.00 14.08
C HIS A 77 -4.81 -4.60 12.60
N PRO A 78 -5.74 -5.09 11.77
CA PRO A 78 -5.83 -4.68 10.37
C PRO A 78 -5.95 -3.15 10.25
N VAL A 79 -5.12 -2.56 9.39
CA VAL A 79 -5.16 -1.10 9.14
C VAL A 79 -5.87 -0.82 7.83
N LEU A 80 -6.70 0.24 7.84
CA LEU A 80 -7.37 0.74 6.64
C LEU A 80 -6.35 1.33 5.67
N GLY A 81 -6.54 1.06 4.40
CA GLY A 81 -5.95 1.77 3.29
C GLY A 81 -6.92 1.87 2.13
N LEU A 82 -6.44 2.39 1.02
CA LEU A 82 -7.21 2.50 -0.20
C LEU A 82 -6.32 2.27 -1.43
N ASP A 83 -6.93 2.05 -2.58
CA ASP A 83 -6.29 2.19 -3.87
C ASP A 83 -7.04 3.23 -4.71
N SER A 84 -6.32 3.95 -5.58
CA SER A 84 -6.89 5.05 -6.35
C SER A 84 -6.17 5.24 -7.69
N MET A 85 -6.90 5.69 -8.71
CA MET A 85 -6.30 6.04 -10.00
C MET A 85 -5.67 7.44 -10.01
N GLN A 86 -6.19 8.38 -9.22
CA GLN A 86 -5.82 9.80 -9.30
C GLN A 86 -4.95 10.29 -8.13
N GLY A 87 -4.78 9.47 -7.08
CA GLY A 87 -4.18 9.87 -5.81
C GLY A 87 -5.18 10.64 -4.94
N VAL A 88 -5.24 10.35 -3.65
CA VAL A 88 -5.99 11.18 -2.69
C VAL A 88 -5.04 12.20 -2.08
N GLY A 89 -5.45 13.48 -2.07
CA GLY A 89 -4.69 14.54 -1.40
C GLY A 89 -4.44 14.18 0.07
N PRO A 90 -3.20 14.07 0.57
CA PRO A 90 -2.94 13.46 1.88
C PRO A 90 -3.57 14.19 3.07
N SER A 91 -3.86 15.49 2.96
CA SER A 91 -4.64 16.26 3.93
C SER A 91 -6.10 15.78 4.06
N ALA A 92 -6.67 15.16 3.02
CA ALA A 92 -7.98 14.53 3.08
C ALA A 92 -7.96 13.13 3.74
N LEU A 93 -6.77 12.59 4.06
CA LEU A 93 -6.59 11.29 4.68
C LEU A 93 -6.37 11.36 6.20
N THR A 94 -5.79 12.45 6.72
CA THR A 94 -5.30 12.57 8.12
C THR A 94 -6.33 12.25 9.21
N HIS A 95 -7.62 12.45 8.93
CA HIS A 95 -8.72 12.21 9.89
C HIS A 95 -9.57 10.98 9.55
N THR A 96 -9.19 10.19 8.54
CA THR A 96 -10.00 9.08 8.01
C THR A 96 -9.58 7.70 8.54
N GLY A 97 -8.47 7.62 9.27
CA GLY A 97 -7.84 6.34 9.65
C GLY A 97 -7.17 5.59 8.49
N VAL A 98 -7.07 6.20 7.31
CA VAL A 98 -6.31 5.64 6.18
C VAL A 98 -4.81 5.72 6.49
N HIS A 99 -4.16 4.56 6.47
CA HIS A 99 -2.76 4.38 6.82
C HIS A 99 -1.85 4.05 5.64
N PHE A 100 -2.43 3.63 4.51
CA PHE A 100 -1.71 3.42 3.26
C PHE A 100 -2.59 3.70 2.05
N GLU A 101 -1.94 4.05 0.95
CA GLU A 101 -2.55 4.23 -0.37
C GLU A 101 -1.75 3.43 -1.41
N ALA A 102 -2.44 2.58 -2.17
CA ALA A 102 -1.86 1.78 -3.24
C ALA A 102 -2.01 2.54 -4.57
N ARG A 103 -0.91 2.67 -5.31
CA ARG A 103 -0.81 3.55 -6.49
C ARG A 103 -0.07 2.90 -7.64
N TYR A 104 -0.51 3.24 -8.84
CA TYR A 104 0.09 2.79 -10.09
C TYR A 104 1.51 3.35 -10.27
N ILE A 105 2.40 2.54 -10.84
CA ILE A 105 3.82 2.90 -11.06
C ILE A 105 4.26 2.76 -12.53
N ALA A 106 3.33 2.86 -13.49
CA ALA A 106 3.64 2.82 -14.92
C ALA A 106 4.26 4.16 -15.40
N PRO A 107 5.52 4.19 -15.91
CA PRO A 107 6.11 5.42 -16.44
C PRO A 107 5.24 6.06 -17.54
N GLY A 108 5.10 7.39 -17.51
CA GLY A 108 4.35 8.14 -18.52
C GLY A 108 2.81 8.00 -18.46
N ASN A 109 2.26 7.13 -17.62
CA ASN A 109 0.81 7.00 -17.43
C ASN A 109 0.31 8.08 -16.45
N PRO A 110 -0.68 8.93 -16.81
CA PRO A 110 -1.24 9.96 -15.92
C PRO A 110 -1.89 9.41 -14.64
N LYS A 111 -2.24 8.12 -14.58
CA LYS A 111 -2.72 7.46 -13.36
C LYS A 111 -1.63 7.21 -12.32
N SER A 112 -0.36 7.25 -12.73
CA SER A 112 0.75 6.82 -11.89
C SER A 112 1.13 7.84 -10.82
N LEU A 113 1.60 7.29 -9.71
CA LEU A 113 2.24 8.01 -8.63
C LEU A 113 3.33 8.94 -9.16
N THR A 114 3.36 10.18 -8.69
CA THR A 114 4.48 11.10 -8.94
C THR A 114 5.45 11.14 -7.76
N ARG A 115 6.71 11.58 -7.97
CA ARG A 115 7.67 11.75 -6.85
C ARG A 115 7.18 12.80 -5.83
N GLY A 116 6.50 13.86 -6.29
CA GLY A 116 5.93 14.88 -5.40
C GLY A 116 4.78 14.35 -4.56
N GLU A 117 3.90 13.54 -5.16
CA GLU A 117 2.81 12.84 -4.47
C GLU A 117 3.36 11.83 -3.45
N LEU A 118 4.34 10.99 -3.83
CA LEU A 118 5.01 10.06 -2.92
C LEU A 118 5.65 10.77 -1.71
N ALA A 119 6.39 11.85 -1.94
CA ALA A 119 6.99 12.65 -0.88
C ALA A 119 5.93 13.28 0.04
N THR A 120 4.79 13.70 -0.51
CA THR A 120 3.68 14.25 0.28
C THR A 120 3.00 13.16 1.11
N LEU A 121 2.67 12.00 0.53
CA LEU A 121 2.12 10.84 1.25
C LEU A 121 3.04 10.43 2.42
N GLN A 122 4.34 10.30 2.17
CA GLN A 122 5.33 9.96 3.19
C GLN A 122 5.41 11.03 4.30
N ARG A 123 5.39 12.34 3.94
CA ARG A 123 5.39 13.46 4.91
C ARG A 123 4.19 13.43 5.87
N TYR A 124 3.02 12.98 5.41
CA TYR A 124 1.83 12.81 6.24
C TYR A 124 1.72 11.42 6.91
N GLY A 125 2.76 10.58 6.81
CA GLY A 125 2.79 9.25 7.42
C GLY A 125 2.02 8.17 6.67
N THR A 126 1.44 8.49 5.51
CA THR A 126 0.74 7.53 4.65
C THR A 126 1.77 6.64 3.94
N ARG A 127 1.64 5.33 4.13
CA ARG A 127 2.47 4.33 3.47
C ARG A 127 2.02 4.13 2.03
N VAL A 128 2.92 3.75 1.14
CA VAL A 128 2.59 3.53 -0.28
C VAL A 128 2.73 2.05 -0.65
N VAL A 129 1.81 1.53 -1.46
CA VAL A 129 1.93 0.21 -2.08
C VAL A 129 2.00 0.39 -3.61
N ALA A 130 2.97 -0.23 -4.27
CA ALA A 130 3.15 -0.08 -5.71
C ALA A 130 2.32 -1.11 -6.51
N ILE A 131 1.54 -0.62 -7.47
CA ILE A 131 0.67 -1.41 -8.36
C ILE A 131 1.22 -1.38 -9.80
N TRP A 132 1.31 -2.54 -10.44
CA TRP A 132 1.51 -2.65 -11.88
C TRP A 132 0.32 -3.29 -12.59
N GLU A 133 -0.22 -2.55 -13.54
CA GLU A 133 -1.30 -2.94 -14.45
C GLU A 133 -1.23 -2.07 -15.70
N GLN A 134 -1.33 -2.67 -16.89
CA GLN A 134 -1.60 -1.96 -18.15
C GLN A 134 -2.97 -2.36 -18.70
N GLY A 135 -3.33 -3.63 -18.59
CA GLY A 135 -4.65 -4.17 -18.87
C GLY A 135 -5.02 -5.30 -17.92
N ALA A 136 -6.33 -5.45 -17.68
CA ALA A 136 -6.86 -6.38 -16.69
C ALA A 136 -6.36 -7.84 -16.85
N MET A 137 -6.18 -8.29 -18.09
CA MET A 137 -5.82 -9.66 -18.45
C MET A 137 -4.33 -9.84 -18.84
N ASP A 138 -3.46 -8.87 -18.54
CA ASP A 138 -2.02 -8.88 -18.90
C ASP A 138 -1.31 -10.19 -18.51
N MET A 139 -1.71 -10.79 -17.38
CA MET A 139 -1.13 -12.02 -16.86
C MET A 139 -1.32 -13.24 -17.78
N LEU A 140 -2.24 -13.19 -18.74
CA LEU A 140 -2.41 -14.24 -19.74
C LEU A 140 -1.30 -14.25 -20.80
N GLY A 141 -0.54 -13.16 -20.95
CA GLY A 141 0.66 -13.12 -21.79
C GLY A 141 1.85 -13.94 -21.26
N GLY A 142 1.70 -14.56 -20.08
CA GLY A 142 2.67 -15.51 -19.54
C GLY A 142 4.06 -14.91 -19.27
N TYR A 143 5.09 -15.74 -19.38
CA TYR A 143 6.44 -15.42 -18.91
C TYR A 143 7.05 -14.15 -19.52
N GLN A 144 6.94 -13.97 -20.84
CA GLN A 144 7.53 -12.80 -21.49
C GLN A 144 6.78 -11.51 -21.17
N ALA A 145 5.46 -11.55 -21.05
CA ALA A 145 4.67 -10.41 -20.58
C ALA A 145 5.05 -10.03 -19.14
N GLY A 146 5.17 -11.00 -18.23
CA GLY A 146 5.57 -10.75 -16.84
C GLY A 146 6.98 -10.19 -16.70
N ARG A 147 7.92 -10.67 -17.53
CA ARG A 147 9.28 -10.13 -17.60
C ARG A 147 9.29 -8.68 -18.09
N SER A 148 8.57 -8.39 -19.19
CA SER A 148 8.45 -7.02 -19.73
C SER A 148 7.78 -6.06 -18.74
N ALA A 149 6.68 -6.49 -18.13
CA ALA A 149 5.98 -5.74 -17.09
C ALA A 149 6.89 -5.39 -15.92
N ALA A 150 7.64 -6.36 -15.38
CA ALA A 150 8.55 -6.11 -14.28
C ALA A 150 9.73 -5.19 -14.64
N GLN A 151 10.20 -5.23 -15.89
CA GLN A 151 11.22 -4.28 -16.37
C GLN A 151 10.70 -2.84 -16.39
N GLN A 152 9.51 -2.61 -16.97
CA GLN A 152 8.88 -1.29 -17.01
C GLN A 152 8.46 -0.79 -15.62
N ALA A 153 7.94 -1.67 -14.77
CA ALA A 153 7.60 -1.37 -13.39
C ALA A 153 8.85 -1.00 -12.56
N GLN A 154 9.97 -1.69 -12.76
CA GLN A 154 11.25 -1.31 -12.14
C GLN A 154 11.73 0.06 -12.63
N GLN A 155 11.54 0.42 -13.90
CA GLN A 155 11.82 1.79 -14.40
C GLN A 155 10.94 2.83 -13.69
N GLY A 156 9.68 2.53 -13.41
CA GLY A 156 8.79 3.37 -12.60
C GLY A 156 9.29 3.56 -11.16
N LEU A 157 9.69 2.49 -10.50
CA LEU A 157 10.28 2.58 -9.16
C LEU A 157 11.59 3.37 -9.12
N ASN A 158 12.43 3.21 -10.16
CA ASN A 158 13.66 4.01 -10.32
C ASN A 158 13.31 5.48 -10.52
N SER A 159 12.33 5.81 -11.37
CA SER A 159 11.90 7.18 -11.64
C SER A 159 11.25 7.85 -10.42
N LEU A 160 10.75 7.07 -9.46
CA LEU A 160 10.25 7.52 -8.15
C LEU A 160 11.33 7.61 -7.06
N GLY A 161 12.47 6.91 -7.21
CA GLY A 161 13.55 6.88 -6.22
C GLY A 161 13.38 5.81 -5.14
N ILE A 162 12.58 4.79 -5.42
CA ILE A 162 12.26 3.67 -4.52
C ILE A 162 12.57 2.31 -5.20
N PRO A 163 13.81 2.12 -5.72
CA PRO A 163 14.15 1.00 -6.62
C PRO A 163 14.01 -0.39 -5.99
N HIS A 164 13.89 -0.50 -4.66
CA HIS A 164 13.78 -1.75 -3.92
C HIS A 164 12.34 -2.09 -3.46
N ALA A 165 11.34 -1.25 -3.79
CA ALA A 165 9.97 -1.48 -3.36
C ALA A 165 9.39 -2.80 -3.92
N ALA A 166 8.54 -3.46 -3.13
CA ALA A 166 7.73 -4.58 -3.61
C ALA A 166 6.59 -4.07 -4.50
N MET A 167 6.12 -4.92 -5.42
CA MET A 167 5.14 -4.54 -6.46
C MET A 167 4.06 -5.60 -6.57
N TYR A 168 2.80 -5.19 -6.65
CA TYR A 168 1.68 -6.07 -6.94
C TYR A 168 1.35 -6.00 -8.44
N PHE A 169 1.46 -7.14 -9.12
CA PHE A 169 1.01 -7.30 -10.50
C PHE A 169 -0.45 -7.78 -10.52
N CYS A 170 -1.28 -7.23 -11.39
CA CYS A 170 -2.73 -7.46 -11.36
C CYS A 170 -3.21 -8.59 -12.28
N ALA A 171 -3.96 -9.55 -11.72
CA ALA A 171 -4.96 -10.34 -12.44
C ALA A 171 -6.35 -9.76 -12.13
N ASP A 172 -6.72 -8.68 -12.81
CA ASP A 172 -7.98 -7.94 -12.60
C ASP A 172 -9.16 -8.58 -13.36
N PHE A 173 -9.33 -9.89 -13.17
CA PHE A 173 -10.42 -10.66 -13.78
C PHE A 173 -10.73 -11.93 -12.97
N ASP A 174 -11.91 -12.52 -13.22
CA ASP A 174 -12.29 -13.81 -12.65
C ASP A 174 -11.49 -14.95 -13.30
N ALA A 175 -10.29 -15.19 -12.79
CA ALA A 175 -9.32 -16.13 -13.36
C ALA A 175 -9.74 -17.60 -13.17
N SER A 176 -10.08 -18.25 -14.29
CA SER A 176 -10.37 -19.69 -14.33
C SER A 176 -9.16 -20.54 -13.96
N ALA A 177 -9.40 -21.80 -13.58
CA ALA A 177 -8.32 -22.75 -13.28
C ALA A 177 -7.39 -23.00 -14.47
N ALA A 178 -7.90 -22.99 -15.70
CA ALA A 178 -7.10 -23.19 -16.92
C ALA A 178 -6.11 -22.03 -17.16
N GLN A 179 -6.49 -20.80 -16.81
CA GLN A 179 -5.65 -19.61 -16.97
C GLN A 179 -4.49 -19.54 -15.94
N GLN A 180 -4.53 -20.35 -14.87
CA GLN A 180 -3.48 -20.35 -13.84
C GLN A 180 -2.09 -20.64 -14.40
N GLY A 181 -1.97 -21.47 -15.45
CA GLY A 181 -0.68 -21.76 -16.09
C GLY A 181 0.00 -20.50 -16.65
N ALA A 182 -0.79 -19.61 -17.27
CA ALA A 182 -0.31 -18.34 -17.80
C ALA A 182 0.03 -17.35 -16.68
N ILE A 183 -0.85 -17.20 -15.68
CA ILE A 183 -0.63 -16.36 -14.48
C ILE A 183 0.68 -16.77 -13.78
N ASN A 184 0.88 -18.07 -13.56
CA ASN A 184 2.11 -18.61 -12.96
C ASN A 184 3.34 -18.37 -13.86
N GLY A 185 3.17 -18.42 -15.18
CA GLY A 185 4.20 -18.02 -16.15
C GLY A 185 4.62 -16.56 -15.98
N TYR A 186 3.65 -15.65 -15.94
CA TYR A 186 3.88 -14.22 -15.75
C TYR A 186 4.58 -13.93 -14.43
N LEU A 187 4.14 -14.55 -13.32
CA LEU A 187 4.79 -14.38 -12.01
C LEU A 187 6.25 -14.83 -12.01
N ARG A 188 6.58 -15.95 -12.68
CA ARG A 188 7.99 -16.37 -12.88
C ARG A 188 8.78 -15.35 -13.71
N GLY A 189 8.18 -14.82 -14.77
CA GLY A 189 8.76 -13.76 -15.60
C GLY A 189 9.08 -12.51 -14.79
N ALA A 190 8.13 -12.04 -13.98
CA ALA A 190 8.32 -10.90 -13.11
C ALA A 190 9.39 -11.15 -12.03
N ALA A 191 9.33 -12.30 -11.35
CA ALA A 191 10.29 -12.69 -10.32
C ALA A 191 11.72 -12.84 -10.87
N SER A 192 11.90 -13.18 -12.16
CA SER A 192 13.22 -13.20 -12.83
C SER A 192 13.90 -11.83 -12.94
N VAL A 193 13.14 -10.73 -12.79
CA VAL A 193 13.63 -9.35 -12.92
C VAL A 193 13.77 -8.69 -11.56
N VAL A 194 12.71 -8.73 -10.73
CA VAL A 194 12.69 -8.01 -9.44
C VAL A 194 12.98 -8.88 -8.23
N GLY A 195 13.04 -10.20 -8.41
CA GLY A 195 13.19 -11.20 -7.34
C GLY A 195 11.88 -11.50 -6.62
N LEU A 196 11.66 -12.79 -6.31
CA LEU A 196 10.45 -13.29 -5.63
C LEU A 196 10.08 -12.49 -4.36
N HIS A 197 11.08 -12.09 -3.58
CA HIS A 197 10.92 -11.29 -2.34
C HIS A 197 10.26 -9.92 -2.54
N ARG A 198 10.14 -9.44 -3.78
CA ARG A 198 9.43 -8.20 -4.18
C ARG A 198 8.19 -8.46 -5.04
N THR A 199 7.95 -9.70 -5.46
CA THR A 199 6.83 -10.07 -6.33
C THR A 199 5.56 -10.29 -5.52
N GLY A 200 4.55 -9.44 -5.73
CA GLY A 200 3.19 -9.61 -5.25
C GLY A 200 2.19 -9.84 -6.38
N LEU A 201 1.04 -10.43 -6.04
CA LEU A 201 -0.11 -10.60 -6.94
C LEU A 201 -1.33 -9.90 -6.35
N TYR A 202 -2.06 -9.17 -7.20
CA TYR A 202 -3.46 -8.81 -6.97
C TYR A 202 -4.40 -9.74 -7.74
N GLY A 203 -5.52 -10.15 -7.14
CA GLY A 203 -6.58 -10.88 -7.85
C GLY A 203 -7.55 -11.67 -6.95
N GLY A 204 -8.34 -12.54 -7.57
CA GLY A 204 -9.31 -13.40 -6.87
C GLY A 204 -8.69 -14.50 -6.01
N TYR A 205 -9.47 -15.05 -5.07
CA TYR A 205 -9.06 -16.07 -4.10
C TYR A 205 -8.26 -17.23 -4.73
N TRP A 206 -8.76 -17.79 -5.85
CA TRP A 206 -8.14 -18.94 -6.47
C TRP A 206 -6.80 -18.64 -7.14
N ALA A 207 -6.64 -17.46 -7.74
CA ALA A 207 -5.37 -17.02 -8.32
C ALA A 207 -4.32 -16.79 -7.21
N ILE A 208 -4.70 -16.07 -6.15
CA ILE A 208 -3.87 -15.80 -4.96
C ILE A 208 -3.45 -17.10 -4.28
N LYS A 209 -4.40 -18.00 -3.97
CA LYS A 209 -4.12 -19.27 -3.29
C LYS A 209 -3.13 -20.12 -4.09
N ARG A 210 -3.38 -20.33 -5.39
CA ARG A 210 -2.51 -21.17 -6.23
C ARG A 210 -1.14 -20.54 -6.48
N ALA A 211 -1.03 -19.21 -6.53
CA ALA A 211 0.26 -18.53 -6.62
C ALA A 211 1.11 -18.70 -5.34
N PHE A 212 0.48 -18.63 -4.15
CA PHE A 212 1.16 -18.95 -2.89
C PHE A 212 1.52 -20.44 -2.77
N ASP A 213 0.61 -21.34 -3.13
CA ASP A 213 0.86 -22.79 -3.10
C ASP A 213 2.00 -23.21 -4.05
N ALA A 214 2.19 -22.48 -5.15
CA ALA A 214 3.30 -22.66 -6.09
C ALA A 214 4.57 -21.85 -5.72
N HIS A 215 4.58 -21.16 -4.58
CA HIS A 215 5.69 -20.29 -4.11
C HIS A 215 6.12 -19.20 -5.13
N LEU A 216 5.18 -18.65 -5.90
CA LEU A 216 5.45 -17.67 -6.96
C LEU A 216 5.26 -16.20 -6.53
N ILE A 217 4.82 -15.96 -5.29
CA ILE A 217 4.64 -14.62 -4.72
C ILE A 217 5.13 -14.57 -3.27
N GLN A 218 5.70 -13.42 -2.89
CA GLN A 218 5.93 -13.06 -1.50
C GLN A 218 4.71 -12.39 -0.87
N TYR A 219 3.92 -11.65 -1.67
CA TYR A 219 2.78 -10.86 -1.19
C TYR A 219 1.51 -11.16 -1.97
N GLY A 220 0.37 -11.21 -1.27
CA GLY A 220 -0.95 -11.39 -1.89
C GLY A 220 -1.88 -10.24 -1.51
N TRP A 221 -2.54 -9.68 -2.51
CA TRP A 221 -3.60 -8.68 -2.37
C TRP A 221 -4.86 -9.27 -3.00
N GLN A 222 -5.78 -9.72 -2.17
CA GLN A 222 -6.97 -10.40 -2.66
C GLN A 222 -8.13 -9.40 -2.80
N THR A 223 -8.91 -9.46 -3.87
CA THR A 223 -10.19 -8.73 -3.98
C THR A 223 -11.37 -9.59 -3.56
N TYR A 224 -12.44 -9.00 -3.02
CA TYR A 224 -13.66 -9.72 -2.67
C TYR A 224 -14.44 -10.23 -3.91
N ALA A 225 -14.34 -9.52 -5.05
CA ALA A 225 -15.20 -9.71 -6.23
C ALA A 225 -15.17 -11.14 -6.77
N TRP A 226 -13.97 -11.70 -6.99
CA TRP A 226 -13.75 -13.05 -7.54
C TRP A 226 -13.30 -14.05 -6.47
N SER A 227 -13.83 -13.91 -5.26
CA SER A 227 -13.40 -14.69 -4.10
C SER A 227 -14.50 -15.49 -3.42
N GLY A 228 -15.78 -15.29 -3.78
CA GLY A 228 -16.90 -16.06 -3.24
C GLY A 228 -16.96 -16.08 -1.71
N GLY A 229 -16.64 -14.93 -1.08
CA GLY A 229 -16.58 -14.77 0.38
C GLY A 229 -15.36 -15.39 1.09
N ARG A 230 -14.45 -16.05 0.36
CA ARG A 230 -13.24 -16.69 0.92
C ARG A 230 -12.09 -15.68 1.03
N TRP A 231 -11.18 -15.91 1.96
CA TRP A 231 -9.92 -15.18 2.08
C TRP A 231 -8.78 -16.16 2.33
N ASP A 232 -7.72 -16.11 1.52
CA ASP A 232 -6.50 -16.88 1.83
C ASP A 232 -5.79 -16.22 3.04
N PRO A 233 -5.44 -16.99 4.09
CA PRO A 233 -4.81 -16.43 5.28
C PRO A 233 -3.40 -15.87 5.03
N ARG A 234 -2.78 -16.13 3.86
CA ARG A 234 -1.48 -15.57 3.47
C ARG A 234 -1.60 -14.20 2.78
N ALA A 235 -2.79 -13.84 2.29
CA ALA A 235 -3.02 -12.57 1.62
C ALA A 235 -2.89 -11.41 2.62
N ALA A 236 -1.84 -10.60 2.46
CA ALA A 236 -1.48 -9.50 3.34
C ALA A 236 -2.39 -8.28 3.17
N LEU A 237 -2.97 -8.09 1.97
CA LEU A 237 -3.95 -7.06 1.65
C LEU A 237 -5.29 -7.67 1.22
N ARG A 238 -6.38 -6.98 1.52
CA ARG A 238 -7.76 -7.34 1.12
C ARG A 238 -8.53 -6.12 0.62
N GLN A 239 -8.86 -6.07 -0.66
CA GLN A 239 -9.82 -5.09 -1.20
C GLN A 239 -11.24 -5.58 -0.88
N TYR A 240 -11.96 -4.86 -0.03
CA TYR A 240 -13.21 -5.34 0.57
C TYR A 240 -14.45 -4.52 0.17
N SER A 241 -14.25 -3.39 -0.51
CA SER A 241 -15.30 -2.52 -1.02
C SER A 241 -14.74 -1.68 -2.17
N VAL A 242 -15.49 -1.51 -3.25
CA VAL A 242 -15.11 -0.67 -4.40
C VAL A 242 -16.04 0.54 -4.56
N ASN A 243 -15.69 1.47 -5.44
CA ASN A 243 -16.49 2.65 -5.81
C ASN A 243 -16.87 3.53 -4.60
N GLN A 244 -15.92 3.74 -3.69
CA GLN A 244 -16.06 4.64 -2.55
C GLN A 244 -15.44 6.00 -2.86
N TYR A 245 -15.59 6.99 -1.97
CA TYR A 245 -15.00 8.32 -2.14
C TYR A 245 -14.20 8.76 -0.91
N ARG A 246 -13.04 9.38 -1.14
CA ARG A 246 -12.24 10.08 -0.11
C ARG A 246 -11.69 11.37 -0.70
N GLY A 247 -11.89 12.50 -0.01
CA GLY A 247 -11.46 13.82 -0.52
C GLY A 247 -12.05 14.21 -1.88
N GLY A 248 -13.21 13.68 -2.26
CA GLY A 248 -13.82 13.86 -3.59
C GLY A 248 -13.29 12.91 -4.69
N VAL A 249 -12.25 12.13 -4.41
CA VAL A 249 -11.64 11.18 -5.36
C VAL A 249 -12.30 9.80 -5.23
N PRO A 250 -12.63 9.10 -6.34
CA PRO A 250 -13.05 7.71 -6.33
C PRO A 250 -11.91 6.78 -5.86
N VAL A 251 -12.21 5.89 -4.92
CA VAL A 251 -11.25 4.96 -4.32
C VAL A 251 -11.90 3.61 -4.00
N ASP A 252 -11.08 2.57 -3.97
CA ASP A 252 -11.46 1.26 -3.45
C ASP A 252 -10.80 1.04 -2.08
N LEU A 253 -11.53 0.43 -1.14
CA LEU A 253 -11.13 0.31 0.26
C LEU A 253 -10.45 -1.03 0.55
N ASN A 254 -9.35 -0.93 1.28
CA ASN A 254 -8.42 -2.02 1.51
C ASN A 254 -8.10 -2.20 3.00
N LEU A 255 -7.82 -3.43 3.41
CA LEU A 255 -7.26 -3.73 4.73
C LEU A 255 -5.90 -4.41 4.58
N ALA A 256 -4.88 -3.87 5.25
CA ALA A 256 -3.63 -4.58 5.47
C ALA A 256 -3.75 -5.44 6.73
N VAL A 257 -4.06 -6.72 6.53
CA VAL A 257 -4.29 -7.70 7.60
C VAL A 257 -2.99 -8.28 8.17
N HIS A 258 -1.85 -8.08 7.49
CA HIS A 258 -0.52 -8.42 7.99
C HIS A 258 0.34 -7.16 8.18
N ARG A 259 1.30 -7.23 9.12
CA ARG A 259 2.27 -6.14 9.38
C ARG A 259 3.20 -5.89 8.18
N ASN A 260 3.68 -6.95 7.54
CA ASN A 260 4.43 -6.84 6.28
C ASN A 260 3.48 -7.14 5.11
N TYR A 261 3.26 -6.13 4.29
CA TYR A 261 2.40 -6.15 3.10
C TYR A 261 3.08 -5.44 1.92
N GLY A 262 4.42 -5.43 1.87
CA GLY A 262 5.19 -4.85 0.77
C GLY A 262 5.18 -3.32 0.68
N ALA A 263 4.60 -2.62 1.68
CA ALA A 263 4.52 -1.18 1.66
C ALA A 263 5.88 -0.47 1.76
N ILE A 264 6.01 0.61 0.99
CA ILE A 264 7.00 1.67 1.18
C ILE A 264 6.57 2.47 2.41
N TYR A 265 7.42 2.45 3.44
CA TYR A 265 7.23 3.29 4.62
C TYR A 265 7.75 4.70 4.34
N PRO A 266 7.25 5.72 5.06
CA PRO A 266 7.97 6.99 5.17
C PRO A 266 9.42 6.71 5.58
N ALA A 267 10.37 7.41 4.96
CA ALA A 267 11.73 7.42 5.49
C ALA A 267 11.66 7.83 6.95
N VAL A 268 12.29 7.06 7.85
CA VAL A 268 12.33 7.43 9.25
C VAL A 268 13.07 8.75 9.32
N HIS A 269 12.37 9.83 9.63
CA HIS A 269 13.03 11.10 9.90
C HIS A 269 13.87 10.87 11.15
N HIS A 270 15.16 10.59 10.96
CA HIS A 270 16.20 10.91 11.93
C HIS A 270 16.36 12.43 12.01
N ALA A 271 15.24 13.12 12.29
CA ALA A 271 15.32 14.28 13.15
C ALA A 271 15.90 13.75 14.46
N GLN A 272 17.22 13.89 14.63
CA GLN A 272 17.72 14.08 15.98
C GLN A 272 16.83 15.16 16.59
N PRO A 273 16.31 14.97 17.82
CA PRO A 273 15.78 16.09 18.55
C PRO A 273 16.89 17.15 18.50
N GLN A 274 16.59 18.33 17.99
CA GLN A 274 17.40 19.49 18.35
C GLN A 274 17.16 19.66 19.84
N HIS A 275 18.01 19.00 20.63
CA HIS A 275 18.22 19.31 22.02
C HIS A 275 18.69 20.75 22.01
N ALA A 276 17.75 21.69 22.13
CA ALA A 276 18.03 23.06 22.48
C ALA A 276 18.88 23.00 23.75
N HIS A 277 20.17 23.25 23.60
CA HIS A 277 21.12 23.13 24.69
C HIS A 277 20.75 24.23 25.70
N PRO A 278 20.30 23.90 26.93
CA PRO A 278 19.85 24.90 27.87
C PRO A 278 21.09 25.66 28.38
N GLY A 279 21.42 26.77 27.70
CA GLY A 279 22.64 27.54 28.01
C GLY A 279 23.06 28.60 27.00
N GLN A 280 22.66 28.54 25.72
CA GLN A 280 22.94 29.64 24.79
C GLN A 280 21.86 30.73 24.88
N LEU A 281 22.21 31.84 25.51
CA LEU A 281 21.52 33.12 25.37
C LEU A 281 21.46 33.48 23.88
N GLN A 282 20.25 33.58 23.33
CA GLN A 282 20.06 34.14 22.00
C GLN A 282 20.33 35.64 22.06
N SER A 283 21.37 36.10 21.37
CA SER A 283 21.60 37.54 21.15
C SER A 283 20.36 38.14 20.46
N PRO A 284 19.86 39.32 20.88
CA PRO A 284 18.69 39.92 20.26
C PRO A 284 18.90 40.14 18.76
N ALA A 285 17.92 39.73 17.95
CA ALA A 285 17.91 40.04 16.53
C ALA A 285 17.93 41.57 16.35
N GLN A 286 18.90 42.09 15.58
CA GLN A 286 18.89 43.50 15.21
C GLN A 286 17.67 43.77 14.31
N SER A 287 16.72 44.54 14.84
CA SER A 287 15.57 45.01 14.09
C SER A 287 16.05 46.02 13.03
N GLY A 288 16.17 45.56 11.79
CA GLY A 288 16.51 46.38 10.64
C GLY A 288 15.38 47.35 10.28
N LEU A 289 15.33 48.49 10.98
CA LEU A 289 14.51 49.63 10.58
C LEU A 289 15.04 50.19 9.26
N VAL A 290 14.33 49.94 8.16
CA VAL A 290 14.51 50.68 6.90
C VAL A 290 13.93 52.07 7.11
N GLN A 291 14.78 53.01 7.49
CA GLN A 291 14.39 54.40 7.75
C GLN A 291 14.32 55.17 6.43
N ALA A 292 13.12 55.65 6.07
CA ALA A 292 12.95 56.55 4.95
C ALA A 292 13.53 57.94 5.29
N SER A 293 14.31 58.50 4.36
CA SER A 293 14.73 59.90 4.40
C SER A 293 14.32 60.61 3.11
N GLY A 294 13.47 61.63 3.26
CA GLY A 294 13.08 62.54 2.18
C GLY A 294 13.44 63.99 2.57
N GLY A 295 13.71 64.82 1.55
CA GLY A 295 14.09 66.23 1.68
C GLY A 295 14.91 66.65 0.45
N GLN A 296 14.29 67.00 -0.67
CA GLN A 296 13.69 68.30 -1.04
C GLN A 296 14.60 69.15 -1.94
N ALA A 297 14.07 69.48 -3.12
CA ALA A 297 14.14 70.75 -3.88
C ALA A 297 15.53 71.32 -4.29
N SER A 298 15.77 71.88 -5.48
CA SER A 298 14.95 72.21 -6.67
C SER A 298 15.86 72.09 -7.94
N SER A 299 15.54 72.45 -9.19
CA SER A 299 14.48 73.27 -9.82
C SER A 299 14.21 72.83 -11.28
N GLY A 300 13.67 73.72 -12.14
CA GLY A 300 13.71 73.64 -13.61
C GLY A 300 13.98 75.04 -14.21
N PRO A 301 13.77 75.32 -15.52
CA PRO A 301 13.38 74.43 -16.63
C PRO A 301 14.30 74.55 -17.88
N THR A 302 14.11 73.74 -18.92
CA THR A 302 13.94 74.15 -20.35
C THR A 302 13.83 72.96 -21.32
N SER A 303 12.93 73.09 -22.30
CA SER A 303 12.84 72.33 -23.58
C SER A 303 13.71 73.06 -24.65
N PRO A 304 14.08 72.48 -25.82
CA PRO A 304 13.21 71.69 -26.71
C PRO A 304 13.81 70.53 -27.53
N SER A 305 12.91 69.83 -28.23
CA SER A 305 13.16 68.84 -29.29
C SER A 305 13.87 69.43 -30.53
N PRO A 306 14.32 68.59 -31.49
CA PRO A 306 13.43 68.38 -32.64
C PRO A 306 13.47 66.99 -33.35
N THR A 307 12.35 66.68 -34.01
CA THR A 307 12.18 65.94 -35.30
C THR A 307 12.73 64.52 -35.54
N GLY A 308 11.89 63.64 -36.10
CA GLY A 308 12.31 62.36 -36.68
C GLY A 308 11.18 61.44 -37.19
N SER A 309 10.23 61.96 -37.97
CA SER A 309 9.15 61.13 -38.56
C SER A 309 9.62 60.30 -39.75
N GLY A 310 9.11 59.07 -39.91
CA GLY A 310 9.32 58.23 -41.09
C GLY A 310 8.38 57.02 -41.12
N LEU A 311 7.42 57.02 -42.04
CA LEU A 311 6.35 56.01 -42.16
C LEU A 311 6.57 55.08 -43.37
N THR A 312 6.06 53.86 -43.23
CA THR A 312 5.54 52.95 -44.28
C THR A 312 6.37 52.61 -45.52
N GLY A 313 6.60 51.30 -45.69
CA GLY A 313 6.75 50.57 -46.95
C GLY A 313 6.20 49.17 -46.75
#